data_AF-A0A5F9CXC6-F1
#
_entry.id   AF-A0A5F9CXC6-F1
#
_cell.length_a   1.000
_cell.length_b   1.000
_cell.length_c   1.000
_cell.angle_alpha   90.00
_cell.angle_beta   90.00
_cell.angle_gamma   90.00
#
_symmetry.space_group_name_H-M   'P 1'
#
loop_
_entity.id
_entity.type
_entity.pdbx_description
1 polymer ?
#
loop_
_entity_poly.entity_id
_entity_poly.type
_entity_poly.pdbx_seq_one_letter_code
_entity_poly.pdbx_strand_id
1 'polypeptide(L)'
;MHSCPRRYIFIAAFFIVLGFFLQEDEEDVSVHKNTVVRQMVREQFNSEVKNHLEAFKEMQKTSPGLQHASYKLLAGAPPQEKKLLTVGISSIEHPHGSHLLDTLHSLFQATSDPELAHIIVLVHLSESDPERLHRAAANISGPFAPHLESRRLLVVSGLLGDSPLPRPLPPSQSSPCEALRSRQREGHALLMNFASELSEYFLLLEDNTQCAPRFVSAIYWTLAAWRELRWVVLEFSSLGSGQVLRSSDLPRFTSFCLLFPEDAPTHLLLSKFRLLLAQTVPIRFGVSLFHHMGNRSQLEDACFPVEEDRVFGEADNPAAVVHTDMLSLVHIGPQYAYVLNEEYYFTLDPVEGNHLTVILDSPQRVNRVAVLTGTSEQGLYRLHQGQVLLGSEPIGDSGGCARYTLLGPLVGGNLDQRVFYEEGAVEQLTCIQLLVLESQESWLLIKQIKVWTEYEEEEES
;
A
#
# COMPACT_ATOMS: atom_id res chain seq x y z
N MET A 1 -29.98 -20.76 45.33
CA MET A 1 -29.57 -21.59 44.18
C MET A 1 -28.25 -21.07 43.67
N HIS A 2 -27.33 -21.99 43.38
CA HIS A 2 -25.89 -21.79 43.23
C HIS A 2 -25.47 -20.82 42.12
N SER A 3 -24.50 -19.94 42.43
CA SER A 3 -23.50 -19.48 41.48
C SER A 3 -22.11 -19.53 42.15
N CYS A 4 -21.16 -20.10 41.44
CA CYS A 4 -19.90 -20.65 41.94
C CYS A 4 -18.77 -19.60 41.89
N PRO A 5 -17.97 -19.40 42.97
CA PRO A 5 -16.92 -18.37 43.04
C PRO A 5 -15.58 -18.80 42.41
N ARG A 6 -15.57 -19.78 41.50
CA ARG A 6 -14.32 -20.40 41.00
C ARG A 6 -13.60 -19.66 39.88
N ARG A 7 -14.15 -18.59 39.30
CA ARG A 7 -13.48 -17.83 38.22
C ARG A 7 -12.62 -16.65 38.70
N TYR A 8 -12.87 -16.10 39.88
CA TYR A 8 -12.07 -14.99 40.42
C TYR A 8 -10.80 -15.45 41.14
N ILE A 9 -10.75 -16.70 41.61
CA ILE A 9 -9.58 -17.27 42.28
C ILE A 9 -8.43 -17.53 41.29
N PHE A 10 -8.74 -17.85 40.03
CA PHE A 10 -7.72 -18.11 39.01
C PHE A 10 -7.03 -16.84 38.49
N ILE A 11 -7.74 -15.72 38.41
CA ILE A 11 -7.17 -14.45 37.94
C ILE A 11 -6.29 -13.84 39.05
N ALA A 12 -6.72 -13.91 40.31
CA ALA A 12 -5.90 -13.47 41.44
C ALA A 12 -4.63 -14.32 41.63
N ALA A 13 -4.71 -15.65 41.45
CA ALA A 13 -3.54 -16.52 41.51
C ALA A 13 -2.54 -16.26 40.37
N PHE A 14 -3.01 -15.89 39.17
CA PHE A 14 -2.14 -15.58 38.04
C PHE A 14 -1.32 -14.29 38.27
N PHE A 15 -1.92 -13.24 38.85
CA PHE A 15 -1.20 -12.02 39.20
C PHE A 15 -0.28 -12.17 40.42
N ILE A 16 -0.62 -13.05 41.38
CA ILE A 16 0.29 -13.37 42.50
C ILE A 16 1.50 -14.16 42.01
N VAL A 17 1.32 -15.10 41.07
CA VAL A 17 2.43 -15.84 40.45
C VAL A 17 3.29 -14.91 39.58
N LEU A 18 2.71 -13.96 38.85
CA LEU A 18 3.48 -12.96 38.09
C LEU A 18 4.24 -11.98 39.00
N GLY A 19 3.65 -11.60 40.13
CA GLY A 19 4.28 -10.74 41.13
C GLY A 19 5.47 -11.39 41.86
N PHE A 20 5.48 -12.72 41.99
CA PHE A 20 6.61 -13.45 42.57
C PHE A 20 7.82 -13.58 41.62
N PHE A 21 7.66 -13.32 40.32
CA PHE A 21 8.77 -13.37 39.35
C PHE A 21 9.59 -12.05 39.25
N LEU A 22 9.25 -11.03 40.04
CA LEU A 22 9.94 -9.73 40.03
C LEU A 22 10.57 -9.37 41.39
N GLN A 23 11.13 -10.34 42.12
CA GLN A 23 11.99 -10.01 43.26
C GLN A 23 13.14 -11.01 43.45
N GLU A 24 14.33 -10.52 43.08
CA GLU A 24 15.72 -10.83 43.45
C GLU A 24 16.16 -12.28 43.81
N ASP A 25 17.03 -12.76 42.93
CA ASP A 25 18.40 -13.25 43.14
C ASP A 25 18.75 -14.62 43.76
N GLU A 26 19.72 -15.21 43.04
CA GLU A 26 20.80 -16.14 43.38
C GLU A 26 20.67 -17.68 43.19
N GLU A 27 21.69 -18.16 42.46
CA GLU A 27 22.32 -19.50 42.44
C GLU A 27 21.74 -20.66 41.60
N ASP A 28 22.11 -20.63 40.31
CA ASP A 28 22.94 -21.62 39.61
C ASP A 28 22.71 -23.14 39.78
N VAL A 29 21.53 -23.67 39.45
CA VAL A 29 21.37 -25.11 39.06
C VAL A 29 20.19 -25.31 38.09
N SER A 30 20.26 -24.90 36.81
CA SER A 30 19.23 -25.33 35.82
C SER A 30 19.56 -25.09 34.33
N VAL A 31 20.82 -25.18 33.91
CA VAL A 31 21.18 -24.88 32.50
C VAL A 31 20.68 -25.95 31.51
N HIS A 32 20.43 -27.21 31.94
CA HIS A 32 20.05 -28.29 31.02
C HIS A 32 18.54 -28.53 30.84
N LYS A 33 17.69 -28.19 31.82
CA LYS A 33 16.23 -28.36 31.70
C LYS A 33 15.55 -27.23 30.92
N ASN A 34 16.13 -26.02 30.95
CA ASN A 34 15.57 -24.86 30.26
C ASN A 34 15.73 -24.93 28.73
N THR A 35 16.76 -25.58 28.21
CA THR A 35 17.02 -25.68 26.76
C THR A 35 15.98 -26.56 26.06
N VAL A 36 15.63 -27.70 26.67
CA VAL A 36 14.64 -28.64 26.10
C VAL A 36 13.24 -28.04 26.11
N VAL A 37 12.86 -27.36 27.20
CA VAL A 37 11.54 -26.68 27.28
C VAL A 37 11.48 -25.50 26.31
N ARG A 38 12.55 -24.69 26.16
CA ARG A 38 12.61 -23.63 25.14
C ARG A 38 12.49 -24.18 23.72
N GLN A 39 13.13 -25.31 23.47
CA GLN A 39 13.13 -25.95 22.16
C GLN A 39 11.75 -26.53 21.84
N MET A 40 11.09 -27.19 22.79
CA MET A 40 9.72 -27.68 22.63
C MET A 40 8.70 -26.54 22.49
N VAL A 41 8.82 -25.44 23.24
CA VAL A 41 7.95 -24.25 23.09
C VAL A 41 8.18 -23.58 21.75
N ARG A 42 9.43 -23.51 21.27
CA ARG A 42 9.78 -22.97 19.94
C ARG A 42 9.29 -23.86 18.81
N GLU A 43 9.39 -25.18 18.95
CA GLU A 43 8.87 -26.14 17.98
C GLU A 43 7.35 -26.17 17.97
N GLN A 44 6.70 -26.05 19.12
CA GLN A 44 5.24 -25.95 19.23
C GLN A 44 4.73 -24.63 18.67
N PHE A 45 5.38 -23.50 18.96
CA PHE A 45 5.06 -22.20 18.36
C PHE A 45 5.30 -22.20 16.84
N ASN A 46 6.42 -22.76 16.38
CA ASN A 46 6.70 -22.88 14.94
C ASN A 46 5.75 -23.85 14.25
N SER A 47 5.33 -24.92 14.91
CA SER A 47 4.32 -25.85 14.42
C SER A 47 2.94 -25.20 14.36
N GLU A 48 2.57 -24.40 15.35
CA GLU A 48 1.27 -23.71 15.42
C GLU A 48 1.21 -22.58 14.39
N VAL A 49 2.28 -21.79 14.24
CA VAL A 49 2.43 -20.80 13.15
C VAL A 49 2.42 -21.49 11.78
N LYS A 50 3.10 -22.63 11.60
CA LYS A 50 3.07 -23.38 10.35
C LYS A 50 1.68 -23.95 10.06
N ASN A 51 0.98 -24.45 11.06
CA ASN A 51 -0.38 -24.97 10.94
C ASN A 51 -1.40 -23.86 10.64
N HIS A 52 -1.26 -22.68 11.24
CA HIS A 52 -2.07 -21.51 10.91
C HIS A 52 -1.75 -20.98 9.51
N LEU A 53 -0.48 -21.00 9.11
CA LEU A 53 -0.05 -20.64 7.75
C LEU A 53 -0.55 -21.66 6.72
N GLU A 54 -0.59 -22.95 7.05
CA GLU A 54 -1.14 -23.99 6.17
C GLU A 54 -2.67 -23.94 6.12
N ALA A 55 -3.37 -23.72 7.23
CA ALA A 55 -4.81 -23.48 7.23
C ALA A 55 -5.15 -22.20 6.43
N PHE A 56 -4.34 -21.14 6.56
CA PHE A 56 -4.44 -19.94 5.75
C PHE A 56 -4.14 -20.23 4.27
N LYS A 57 -3.15 -21.08 3.95
CA LYS A 57 -2.86 -21.54 2.58
C LYS A 57 -3.91 -22.47 1.97
N GLU A 58 -4.62 -23.25 2.79
CA GLU A 58 -5.76 -24.05 2.33
C GLU A 58 -6.99 -23.17 2.10
N MET A 59 -7.22 -22.14 2.93
CA MET A 59 -8.19 -21.08 2.64
C MET A 59 -7.84 -20.26 1.38
N GLN A 60 -6.59 -20.27 0.93
CA GLN A 60 -6.13 -19.54 -0.27
C GLN A 60 -6.48 -20.23 -1.61
N LYS A 61 -6.75 -21.54 -1.62
CA LYS A 61 -6.90 -22.30 -2.87
C LYS A 61 -8.28 -22.15 -3.52
N THR A 62 -9.27 -21.71 -2.77
CA THR A 62 -10.66 -21.60 -3.22
C THR A 62 -11.37 -20.59 -2.34
N SER A 63 -11.93 -19.51 -2.89
CA SER A 63 -12.81 -18.58 -2.17
C SER A 63 -14.22 -19.20 -2.06
N PRO A 64 -14.56 -20.01 -1.04
CA PRO A 64 -15.75 -20.86 -1.09
C PRO A 64 -17.04 -20.02 -1.07
N GLY A 65 -16.99 -18.84 -0.45
CA GLY A 65 -18.10 -17.88 -0.37
C GLY A 65 -18.37 -17.09 -1.66
N LEU A 66 -17.42 -17.02 -2.59
CA LEU A 66 -17.54 -16.29 -3.87
C LEU A 66 -17.53 -17.22 -5.10
N GLN A 67 -17.29 -18.52 -4.92
CA GLN A 67 -17.47 -19.54 -5.98
C GLN A 67 -18.90 -19.57 -6.56
N HIS A 68 -19.88 -19.11 -5.79
CA HIS A 68 -21.29 -19.06 -6.18
C HIS A 68 -21.73 -17.66 -6.67
N ALA A 69 -20.79 -16.73 -6.87
CA ALA A 69 -21.11 -15.42 -7.43
C ALA A 69 -21.58 -15.58 -8.89
N SER A 70 -22.72 -14.97 -9.21
CA SER A 70 -23.25 -14.93 -10.58
C SER A 70 -22.88 -13.60 -11.21
N TYR A 71 -22.34 -13.63 -12.42
CA TYR A 71 -21.94 -12.45 -13.16
C TYR A 71 -22.73 -12.31 -14.45
N LYS A 72 -23.27 -11.11 -14.68
CA LYS A 72 -23.85 -10.69 -15.95
C LYS A 72 -22.88 -9.75 -16.63
N LEU A 73 -22.41 -10.16 -17.82
CA LEU A 73 -21.67 -9.29 -18.72
C LEU A 73 -22.65 -8.31 -19.38
N LEU A 74 -22.45 -7.00 -19.16
CA LEU A 74 -23.35 -5.95 -19.65
C LEU A 74 -22.82 -5.29 -20.93
N ALA A 75 -21.52 -5.04 -21.00
CA ALA A 75 -20.88 -4.45 -22.18
C ALA A 75 -19.40 -4.86 -22.28
N GLY A 76 -18.87 -4.90 -23.50
CA GLY A 76 -17.48 -5.26 -23.78
C GLY A 76 -17.27 -6.78 -23.75
N ALA A 77 -16.00 -7.19 -23.77
CA ALA A 77 -15.61 -8.59 -23.69
C ALA A 77 -14.30 -8.73 -22.90
N PRO A 78 -14.09 -9.86 -22.20
CA PRO A 78 -12.82 -10.16 -21.56
C PRO A 78 -11.64 -10.13 -22.57
N PRO A 79 -10.42 -9.83 -22.09
CA PRO A 79 -9.26 -9.79 -22.94
C PRO A 79 -8.91 -11.21 -23.41
N GLN A 80 -8.29 -11.31 -24.60
CA GLN A 80 -7.89 -12.61 -25.16
C GLN A 80 -6.68 -13.20 -24.43
N GLU A 81 -5.82 -12.32 -23.92
CA GLU A 81 -4.60 -12.64 -23.18
C GLU A 81 -4.59 -11.86 -21.88
N LYS A 82 -3.92 -12.39 -20.86
CA LYS A 82 -3.75 -11.68 -19.59
C LYS A 82 -3.04 -10.35 -19.83
N LYS A 83 -3.63 -9.28 -19.30
CA LYS A 83 -3.06 -7.93 -19.33
C LYS A 83 -2.04 -7.73 -18.21
N LEU A 84 -1.28 -6.65 -18.28
CA LEU A 84 -0.41 -6.27 -17.16
C LEU A 84 -1.25 -5.84 -15.96
N LEU A 85 -2.19 -4.91 -16.19
CA LEU A 85 -2.94 -4.25 -15.13
C LEU A 85 -4.44 -4.23 -15.44
N THR A 86 -5.26 -4.62 -14.46
CA THR A 86 -6.70 -4.34 -14.47
C THR A 86 -6.95 -3.12 -13.62
N VAL A 87 -7.58 -2.09 -14.18
CA VAL A 87 -8.08 -0.92 -13.44
C VAL A 87 -9.53 -1.20 -13.07
N GLY A 88 -9.78 -1.55 -11.83
CA GLY A 88 -11.10 -1.90 -11.31
C GLY A 88 -11.79 -0.71 -10.68
N ILE A 89 -13.02 -0.44 -11.11
CA ILE A 89 -13.91 0.57 -10.54
C ILE A 89 -15.22 -0.10 -10.14
N SER A 90 -15.65 0.07 -8.89
CA SER A 90 -17.01 -0.31 -8.48
C SER A 90 -17.84 0.96 -8.34
N SER A 91 -19.01 0.99 -8.99
CA SER A 91 -19.91 2.13 -8.89
C SER A 91 -21.24 1.74 -8.27
N ILE A 92 -21.69 2.58 -7.35
CA ILE A 92 -23.02 2.55 -6.74
C ILE A 92 -23.80 3.73 -7.29
N GLU A 93 -25.07 3.53 -7.66
CA GLU A 93 -25.88 4.65 -8.13
C GLU A 93 -26.21 5.59 -6.97
N HIS A 94 -25.78 6.86 -7.08
CA HIS A 94 -26.03 7.90 -6.08
C HIS A 94 -27.29 8.72 -6.44
N PRO A 95 -28.07 9.20 -5.46
CA PRO A 95 -29.25 10.04 -5.71
C PRO A 95 -28.97 11.33 -6.51
N HIS A 96 -27.72 11.82 -6.44
CA HIS A 96 -27.27 13.05 -7.09
C HIS A 96 -26.53 12.82 -8.42
N GLY A 97 -26.53 11.58 -8.92
CA GLY A 97 -25.78 11.17 -10.10
C GLY A 97 -24.45 10.50 -9.76
N SER A 98 -23.98 9.60 -10.62
CA SER A 98 -22.69 8.92 -10.48
C SER A 98 -21.60 9.69 -11.22
N HIS A 99 -20.42 9.86 -10.60
CA HIS A 99 -19.23 10.44 -11.20
C HIS A 99 -18.45 9.46 -12.09
N LEU A 100 -18.96 8.24 -12.28
CA LEU A 100 -18.29 7.18 -13.03
C LEU A 100 -17.91 7.60 -14.45
N LEU A 101 -18.79 8.33 -15.15
CA LEU A 101 -18.51 8.77 -16.53
C LEU A 101 -17.34 9.78 -16.56
N ASP A 102 -17.27 10.68 -15.59
CA ASP A 102 -16.17 11.64 -15.45
C ASP A 102 -14.86 10.91 -15.14
N THR A 103 -14.92 9.89 -14.27
CA THR A 103 -13.77 9.03 -13.93
C THR A 103 -13.26 8.28 -15.15
N LEU A 104 -14.15 7.67 -15.93
CA LEU A 104 -13.78 6.97 -17.16
C LEU A 104 -13.20 7.95 -18.19
N HIS A 105 -13.78 9.14 -18.35
CA HIS A 105 -13.21 10.17 -19.22
C HIS A 105 -11.81 10.59 -18.79
N SER A 106 -11.61 10.88 -17.50
CA SER A 106 -10.29 11.24 -16.96
C SER A 106 -9.27 10.11 -17.17
N LEU A 107 -9.65 8.86 -16.91
CA LEU A 107 -8.80 7.69 -17.10
C LEU A 107 -8.34 7.55 -18.55
N PHE A 108 -9.28 7.52 -19.50
CA PHE A 108 -8.94 7.32 -20.91
C PHE A 108 -8.21 8.51 -21.53
N GLN A 109 -8.48 9.75 -21.08
CA GLN A 109 -7.72 10.93 -21.51
C GLN A 109 -6.30 10.95 -20.94
N ALA A 110 -6.10 10.44 -19.72
CA ALA A 110 -4.79 10.38 -19.07
C ALA A 110 -3.91 9.24 -19.60
N THR A 111 -4.45 8.33 -20.41
CA THR A 111 -3.77 7.12 -20.88
C THR A 111 -3.52 7.15 -22.38
N SER A 112 -2.28 6.88 -22.79
CA SER A 112 -1.89 6.80 -24.20
C SER A 112 -2.24 5.45 -24.85
N ASP A 113 -2.32 5.39 -26.18
CA ASP A 113 -2.61 4.15 -26.90
C ASP A 113 -1.66 2.97 -26.59
N PRO A 114 -0.34 3.17 -26.48
CA PRO A 114 0.57 2.10 -26.05
C PRO A 114 0.28 1.60 -24.62
N GLU A 115 -0.09 2.49 -23.69
CA GLU A 115 -0.49 2.11 -22.34
C GLU A 115 -1.80 1.33 -22.35
N LEU A 116 -2.78 1.75 -23.16
CA LEU A 116 -4.06 1.06 -23.32
C LEU A 116 -3.94 -0.37 -23.86
N ALA A 117 -2.85 -0.71 -24.54
CA ALA A 117 -2.61 -2.09 -24.98
C ALA A 117 -2.30 -3.03 -23.79
N HIS A 118 -1.78 -2.49 -22.69
CA HIS A 118 -1.30 -3.24 -21.52
C HIS A 118 -2.31 -3.30 -20.38
N ILE A 119 -3.39 -2.51 -20.44
CA ILE A 119 -4.40 -2.46 -19.38
C ILE A 119 -5.77 -2.94 -19.84
N ILE A 120 -6.63 -3.26 -18.89
CA ILE A 120 -8.08 -3.38 -19.08
C ILE A 120 -8.79 -2.63 -17.96
N VAL A 121 -9.81 -1.85 -18.32
CA VAL A 121 -10.69 -1.19 -17.35
C VAL A 121 -11.89 -2.10 -17.09
N LEU A 122 -12.08 -2.46 -15.82
CA LEU A 122 -13.21 -3.27 -15.37
C LEU A 122 -14.12 -2.42 -14.50
N VAL A 123 -15.38 -2.29 -14.92
CA VAL A 123 -16.42 -1.58 -14.17
C VAL A 123 -17.42 -2.59 -13.62
N HIS A 124 -17.58 -2.60 -12.31
CA HIS A 124 -18.65 -3.32 -11.62
C HIS A 124 -19.80 -2.35 -11.29
N LEU A 125 -20.99 -2.64 -11.78
CA LEU A 125 -22.21 -1.89 -11.47
C LEU A 125 -23.01 -2.61 -10.38
N SER A 126 -23.07 -2.00 -9.20
CA SER A 126 -23.84 -2.47 -8.04
C SER A 126 -25.26 -1.89 -8.06
N GLU A 127 -26.08 -2.27 -9.05
CA GLU A 127 -27.49 -1.85 -9.17
C GLU A 127 -28.44 -3.05 -9.12
N SER A 128 -29.45 -2.98 -8.26
CA SER A 128 -30.43 -4.06 -8.05
C SER A 128 -31.63 -3.98 -8.99
N ASP A 129 -32.01 -2.77 -9.43
CA ASP A 129 -33.10 -2.54 -10.37
C ASP A 129 -32.64 -2.80 -11.82
N PRO A 130 -33.24 -3.78 -12.53
CA PRO A 130 -32.81 -4.12 -13.88
C PRO A 130 -32.92 -2.96 -14.87
N GLU A 131 -33.92 -2.09 -14.75
CA GLU A 131 -34.10 -0.96 -15.67
C GLU A 131 -33.00 0.10 -15.48
N ARG A 132 -32.67 0.45 -14.24
CA ARG A 132 -31.54 1.33 -13.92
C ARG A 132 -30.22 0.72 -14.35
N LEU A 133 -30.02 -0.59 -14.13
CA LEU A 133 -28.79 -1.27 -14.55
C LEU A 133 -28.59 -1.21 -16.07
N HIS A 134 -29.64 -1.46 -16.87
CA HIS A 134 -29.54 -1.34 -18.32
C HIS A 134 -29.32 0.11 -18.77
N ARG A 135 -29.94 1.10 -18.10
CA ARG A 135 -29.68 2.52 -18.38
C ARG A 135 -28.25 2.92 -18.08
N ALA A 136 -27.70 2.51 -16.93
CA ALA A 136 -26.31 2.76 -16.57
C ALA A 136 -25.34 2.14 -17.58
N ALA A 137 -25.57 0.87 -17.98
CA ALA A 137 -24.78 0.21 -18.99
C ALA A 137 -24.88 0.91 -20.37
N ALA A 138 -26.07 1.38 -20.77
CA ALA A 138 -26.27 2.12 -22.02
C ALA A 138 -25.56 3.48 -22.01
N ASN A 139 -25.58 4.19 -20.88
CA ASN A 139 -24.90 5.47 -20.69
C ASN A 139 -23.37 5.34 -20.83
N ILE A 140 -22.80 4.19 -20.47
CA ILE A 140 -21.38 3.88 -20.69
C ILE A 140 -21.14 3.43 -22.14
N SER A 141 -22.05 2.64 -22.71
CA SER A 141 -21.87 2.02 -24.02
C SER A 141 -21.77 3.02 -25.16
N GLY A 142 -22.47 4.16 -25.09
CA GLY A 142 -22.42 5.20 -26.11
C GLY A 142 -21.05 5.89 -26.20
N PRO A 143 -20.62 6.64 -25.16
CA PRO A 143 -19.38 7.41 -25.19
C PRO A 143 -18.11 6.57 -25.30
N PHE A 144 -18.13 5.32 -24.78
CA PHE A 144 -16.94 4.46 -24.70
C PHE A 144 -16.97 3.28 -25.68
N ALA A 145 -17.82 3.32 -26.71
CA ALA A 145 -17.93 2.26 -27.74
C ALA A 145 -16.56 1.82 -28.32
N PRO A 146 -15.64 2.73 -28.69
CA PRO A 146 -14.33 2.31 -29.22
C PRO A 146 -13.50 1.48 -28.24
N HIS A 147 -13.61 1.76 -26.94
CA HIS A 147 -12.90 1.03 -25.89
C HIS A 147 -13.55 -0.33 -25.61
N LEU A 148 -14.87 -0.42 -25.71
CA LEU A 148 -15.60 -1.70 -25.59
C LEU A 148 -15.30 -2.64 -26.75
N GLU A 149 -15.34 -2.13 -27.99
CA GLU A 149 -15.03 -2.88 -29.21
C GLU A 149 -13.58 -3.35 -29.23
N SER A 150 -12.66 -2.50 -28.74
CA SER A 150 -11.23 -2.83 -28.61
C SER A 150 -10.90 -3.72 -27.40
N ARG A 151 -11.90 -4.16 -26.63
CA ARG A 151 -11.74 -4.97 -25.40
C ARG A 151 -10.83 -4.32 -24.34
N ARG A 152 -10.87 -2.99 -24.27
CA ARG A 152 -10.14 -2.15 -23.29
C ARG A 152 -11.03 -1.78 -22.09
N LEU A 153 -12.35 -1.85 -22.26
CA LEU A 153 -13.35 -1.62 -21.22
C LEU A 153 -14.27 -2.85 -21.10
N LEU A 154 -14.59 -3.22 -19.88
CA LEU A 154 -15.46 -4.33 -19.54
C LEU A 154 -16.45 -3.89 -18.46
N VAL A 155 -17.75 -4.07 -18.70
CA VAL A 155 -18.80 -3.70 -17.74
C VAL A 155 -19.55 -4.95 -17.30
N VAL A 156 -19.55 -5.19 -16.00
CA VAL A 156 -20.18 -6.36 -15.38
C VAL A 156 -21.09 -5.94 -14.24
N SER A 157 -22.04 -6.79 -13.93
CA SER A 157 -22.79 -6.75 -12.68
C SER A 157 -22.71 -8.12 -12.03
N GLY A 158 -22.32 -8.15 -10.77
CA GLY A 158 -22.25 -9.36 -9.96
C GLY A 158 -23.37 -9.39 -8.94
N LEU A 159 -23.81 -10.60 -8.60
CA LEU A 159 -24.59 -10.86 -7.40
C LEU A 159 -23.85 -11.94 -6.62
N LEU A 160 -23.62 -11.71 -5.32
CA LEU A 160 -23.40 -12.82 -4.41
C LEU A 160 -24.68 -13.66 -4.46
N GLY A 161 -24.56 -14.93 -4.84
CA GLY A 161 -25.71 -15.84 -4.90
C GLY A 161 -26.33 -16.10 -3.52
N ASP A 162 -26.99 -17.24 -3.33
CA ASP A 162 -27.42 -17.71 -2.00
C ASP A 162 -26.23 -18.12 -1.11
N SER A 163 -25.26 -17.21 -0.95
CA SER A 163 -24.13 -17.39 -0.07
C SER A 163 -24.65 -17.55 1.36
N PRO A 164 -24.17 -18.52 2.14
CA PRO A 164 -24.59 -18.76 3.53
C PRO A 164 -24.14 -17.65 4.50
N LEU A 165 -23.62 -16.54 3.97
CA LEU A 165 -23.25 -15.36 4.74
C LEU A 165 -24.50 -14.72 5.35
N PRO A 166 -24.38 -14.08 6.53
CA PRO A 166 -25.49 -13.36 7.14
C PRO A 166 -26.10 -12.41 6.11
N ARG A 167 -27.40 -12.52 5.85
CA ARG A 167 -28.07 -11.53 5.00
C ARG A 167 -27.91 -10.15 5.65
N PRO A 168 -27.82 -9.07 4.85
CA PRO A 168 -27.84 -7.72 5.36
C PRO A 168 -28.97 -7.56 6.37
N LEU A 169 -28.67 -6.90 7.49
CA LEU A 169 -29.72 -6.41 8.37
C LEU A 169 -30.74 -5.65 7.51
N PRO A 170 -32.06 -5.87 7.72
CA PRO A 170 -33.07 -5.14 6.98
C PRO A 170 -32.74 -3.64 7.02
N PRO A 171 -32.92 -2.88 5.91
CA PRO A 171 -32.59 -1.44 5.85
C PRO A 171 -33.21 -0.60 6.96
N SER A 172 -34.25 -1.12 7.62
CA SER A 172 -34.90 -0.52 8.79
C SER A 172 -34.09 -0.62 10.10
N GLN A 173 -32.98 -1.36 10.14
CA GLN A 173 -32.17 -1.61 11.34
C GLN A 173 -30.69 -1.18 11.19
N SER A 174 -30.22 -0.85 9.99
CA SER A 174 -28.84 -0.41 9.73
C SER A 174 -28.75 1.12 9.64
N SER A 175 -27.65 1.71 10.13
CA SER A 175 -27.39 3.12 9.86
C SER A 175 -27.15 3.36 8.34
N PRO A 176 -27.42 4.59 7.83
CA PRO A 176 -27.13 4.91 6.43
C PRO A 176 -25.67 4.63 6.03
N CYS A 177 -24.72 4.79 6.96
CA CYS A 177 -23.32 4.48 6.72
C CYS A 177 -23.02 2.98 6.68
N GLU A 178 -23.62 2.18 7.55
CA GLU A 178 -23.48 0.71 7.48
C GLU A 178 -23.96 0.15 6.15
N ALA A 179 -25.14 0.62 5.70
CA ALA A 179 -25.71 0.19 4.42
C ALA A 179 -24.80 0.59 3.24
N LEU A 180 -24.25 1.80 3.25
CA LEU A 180 -23.36 2.29 2.20
C LEU A 180 -22.03 1.54 2.17
N ARG A 181 -21.39 1.34 3.35
CA ARG A 181 -20.14 0.59 3.49
C ARG A 181 -20.31 -0.87 3.07
N SER A 182 -21.42 -1.50 3.45
CA SER A 182 -21.72 -2.89 3.06
C SER A 182 -21.83 -3.04 1.54
N ARG A 183 -22.60 -2.15 0.89
CA ARG A 183 -22.72 -2.15 -0.58
C ARG A 183 -21.39 -1.90 -1.30
N GLN A 184 -20.58 -0.97 -0.81
CA GLN A 184 -19.28 -0.68 -1.40
C GLN A 184 -18.33 -1.87 -1.25
N ARG A 185 -18.28 -2.46 -0.06
CA ARG A 185 -17.46 -3.65 0.22
C ARG A 185 -17.88 -4.84 -0.64
N GLU A 186 -19.18 -5.08 -0.78
CA GLU A 186 -19.73 -6.11 -1.68
C GLU A 186 -19.32 -5.85 -3.13
N GLY A 187 -19.48 -4.61 -3.61
CA GLY A 187 -19.07 -4.21 -4.95
C GLY A 187 -17.59 -4.46 -5.21
N HIS A 188 -16.71 -4.06 -4.28
CA HIS A 188 -15.27 -4.32 -4.36
C HIS A 188 -14.94 -5.81 -4.32
N ALA A 189 -15.61 -6.60 -3.47
CA ALA A 189 -15.37 -8.04 -3.40
C ALA A 189 -15.74 -8.74 -4.71
N LEU A 190 -16.89 -8.40 -5.30
CA LEU A 190 -17.34 -8.94 -6.59
C LEU A 190 -16.43 -8.50 -7.75
N LEU A 191 -16.04 -7.23 -7.77
CA LEU A 191 -15.11 -6.65 -8.74
C LEU A 191 -13.77 -7.38 -8.72
N MET A 192 -13.13 -7.48 -7.54
CA MET A 192 -11.83 -8.11 -7.39
C MET A 192 -11.87 -9.61 -7.66
N ASN A 193 -12.96 -10.29 -7.29
CA ASN A 193 -13.14 -11.71 -7.59
C ASN A 193 -13.18 -11.95 -9.11
N PHE A 194 -13.91 -11.13 -9.85
CA PHE A 194 -13.96 -11.20 -11.31
C PHE A 194 -12.61 -10.85 -11.96
N ALA A 195 -11.87 -9.89 -11.40
CA ALA A 195 -10.60 -9.42 -11.95
C ALA A 195 -9.42 -10.39 -11.78
N SER A 196 -9.54 -11.37 -10.88
CA SER A 196 -8.43 -12.26 -10.46
C SER A 196 -7.67 -12.94 -11.59
N GLU A 197 -8.31 -13.19 -12.74
CA GLU A 197 -7.70 -13.86 -13.89
C GLU A 197 -7.46 -12.95 -15.11
N LEU A 198 -7.81 -11.66 -15.04
CA LEU A 198 -7.74 -10.75 -16.19
C LEU A 198 -6.33 -10.18 -16.43
N SER A 199 -5.54 -10.06 -15.37
CA SER A 199 -4.23 -9.40 -15.40
C SER A 199 -3.27 -9.93 -14.35
N GLU A 200 -2.01 -9.50 -14.42
CA GLU A 200 -0.99 -9.78 -13.39
C GLU A 200 -1.17 -8.92 -12.13
N TYR A 201 -1.53 -7.65 -12.31
CA TYR A 201 -1.76 -6.68 -11.23
C TYR A 201 -3.17 -6.09 -11.31
N PHE A 202 -3.66 -5.59 -10.18
CA PHE A 202 -4.97 -4.95 -10.06
C PHE A 202 -4.84 -3.61 -9.35
N LEU A 203 -5.42 -2.57 -9.93
CA LEU A 203 -5.54 -1.22 -9.37
C LEU A 203 -6.99 -1.02 -8.95
N LEU A 204 -7.23 -0.78 -7.66
CA LEU A 204 -8.53 -0.37 -7.14
C LEU A 204 -8.70 1.14 -7.30
N LEU A 205 -9.77 1.58 -7.97
CA LEU A 205 -10.18 2.98 -8.03
C LEU A 205 -11.65 3.13 -7.59
N GLU A 206 -11.93 4.26 -6.94
CA GLU A 206 -13.31 4.70 -6.67
C GLU A 206 -13.91 5.38 -7.91
N ASP A 207 -15.24 5.42 -8.00
CA ASP A 207 -15.98 5.95 -9.16
C ASP A 207 -16.01 7.48 -9.27
N ASN A 208 -15.34 8.18 -8.35
CA ASN A 208 -15.20 9.64 -8.27
C ASN A 208 -13.72 10.08 -8.27
N THR A 209 -12.87 9.40 -9.05
CA THR A 209 -11.41 9.60 -9.04
C THR A 209 -10.90 10.24 -10.34
N GLN A 210 -10.16 11.34 -10.22
CA GLN A 210 -9.40 11.95 -11.31
C GLN A 210 -8.03 11.29 -11.43
N CYS A 211 -7.65 10.90 -12.65
CA CYS A 211 -6.36 10.28 -12.93
C CYS A 211 -5.33 11.31 -13.40
N ALA A 212 -4.12 11.27 -12.83
CA ALA A 212 -2.98 12.04 -13.31
C ALA A 212 -2.52 11.55 -14.70
N PRO A 213 -2.00 12.43 -15.57
CA PRO A 213 -1.47 12.02 -16.87
C PRO A 213 -0.37 10.95 -16.74
N ARG A 214 -0.39 9.93 -17.62
CA ARG A 214 0.61 8.85 -17.66
C ARG A 214 0.71 8.02 -16.38
N PHE A 215 -0.36 7.95 -15.59
CA PHE A 215 -0.38 7.14 -14.36
C PHE A 215 -0.06 5.67 -14.62
N VAL A 216 -0.46 5.11 -15.78
CA VAL A 216 -0.18 3.72 -16.15
C VAL A 216 1.32 3.49 -16.28
N SER A 217 2.04 4.37 -16.99
CA SER A 217 3.49 4.31 -17.08
C SER A 217 4.15 4.42 -15.71
N ALA A 218 3.68 5.34 -14.86
CA ALA A 218 4.21 5.50 -13.50
C ALA A 218 4.06 4.20 -12.69
N ILE A 219 2.87 3.59 -12.71
CA ILE A 219 2.61 2.30 -12.05
C ILE A 219 3.48 1.19 -12.63
N TYR A 220 3.62 1.11 -13.96
CA TYR A 220 4.46 0.10 -14.62
C TYR A 220 5.92 0.15 -14.13
N TRP A 221 6.53 1.33 -14.14
CA TRP A 221 7.92 1.49 -13.71
C TRP A 221 8.10 1.20 -12.23
N THR A 222 7.13 1.58 -11.39
CA THR A 222 7.12 1.20 -9.98
C THR A 222 7.05 -0.32 -9.83
N LEU A 223 6.11 -1.00 -10.49
CA LEU A 223 5.98 -2.45 -10.41
C LEU A 223 7.25 -3.17 -10.88
N ALA A 224 7.91 -2.66 -11.91
CA ALA A 224 9.19 -3.18 -12.39
C ALA A 224 10.31 -3.06 -11.32
N ALA A 225 10.41 -1.91 -10.63
CA ALA A 225 11.38 -1.70 -9.56
C ALA A 225 11.08 -2.55 -8.32
N TRP A 226 9.80 -2.79 -8.03
CA TRP A 226 9.33 -3.57 -6.87
C TRP A 226 9.16 -5.08 -7.18
N ARG A 227 9.57 -5.56 -8.36
CA ARG A 227 9.30 -6.94 -8.82
C ARG A 227 9.90 -8.01 -7.90
N GLU A 228 11.15 -7.82 -7.50
CA GLU A 228 11.90 -8.77 -6.65
C GLU A 228 11.64 -8.57 -5.15
N LEU A 229 10.98 -7.46 -4.79
CA LEU A 229 10.68 -7.12 -3.41
C LEU A 229 9.37 -7.75 -2.94
N ARG A 230 9.28 -8.01 -1.64
CA ARG A 230 8.03 -8.45 -1.02
C ARG A 230 7.18 -7.23 -0.66
N TRP A 231 5.98 -7.19 -1.20
CA TRP A 231 4.95 -6.20 -0.92
C TRP A 231 3.58 -6.83 -1.17
N VAL A 232 2.56 -6.24 -0.56
CA VAL A 232 1.16 -6.69 -0.62
C VAL A 232 0.31 -5.61 -1.28
N VAL A 233 0.46 -4.35 -0.82
CA VAL A 233 -0.27 -3.19 -1.35
C VAL A 233 0.69 -2.03 -1.56
N LEU A 234 0.64 -1.45 -2.76
CA LEU A 234 1.29 -0.17 -3.08
C LEU A 234 0.21 0.92 -3.18
N GLU A 235 0.41 2.05 -2.49
CA GLU A 235 -0.58 3.14 -2.41
C GLU A 235 -0.13 4.36 -3.23
N PHE A 236 -0.92 4.72 -4.24
CA PHE A 236 -0.68 5.89 -5.10
C PHE A 236 -1.59 7.09 -4.78
N SER A 237 -2.36 7.04 -3.69
CA SER A 237 -3.10 8.18 -3.14
C SER A 237 -3.43 7.95 -1.66
N SER A 238 -3.86 9.00 -0.94
CA SER A 238 -4.41 8.88 0.42
C SER A 238 -5.91 8.55 0.46
N LEU A 239 -6.59 8.52 -0.68
CA LEU A 239 -8.05 8.66 -0.76
C LEU A 239 -8.86 7.38 -0.50
N GLY A 240 -8.21 6.29 -0.09
CA GLY A 240 -8.83 4.97 -0.14
C GLY A 240 -9.05 4.44 -1.57
N SER A 241 -8.59 5.19 -2.58
CA SER A 241 -8.49 4.84 -4.00
C SER A 241 -7.00 4.72 -4.39
N GLY A 242 -6.68 4.09 -5.51
CA GLY A 242 -5.30 4.05 -6.02
C GLY A 242 -4.40 2.99 -5.39
N GLN A 243 -4.98 1.92 -4.81
CA GLN A 243 -4.20 0.79 -4.29
C GLN A 243 -3.93 -0.24 -5.38
N VAL A 244 -2.67 -0.61 -5.52
CA VAL A 244 -2.24 -1.69 -6.42
C VAL A 244 -1.94 -2.95 -5.63
N LEU A 245 -2.50 -4.07 -6.09
CA LEU A 245 -2.32 -5.41 -5.56
C LEU A 245 -1.86 -6.36 -6.68
N ARG A 246 -1.29 -7.51 -6.30
CA ARG A 246 -1.10 -8.63 -7.23
C ARG A 246 -2.44 -9.31 -7.45
N SER A 247 -2.79 -9.61 -8.70
CA SER A 247 -4.04 -10.29 -9.02
C SER A 247 -4.14 -11.66 -8.34
N SER A 248 -3.00 -12.32 -8.10
CA SER A 248 -2.91 -13.58 -7.35
C SER A 248 -3.35 -13.49 -5.90
N ASP A 249 -3.33 -12.30 -5.30
CA ASP A 249 -3.76 -12.07 -3.91
C ASP A 249 -5.25 -11.69 -3.82
N LEU A 250 -5.91 -11.36 -4.92
CA LEU A 250 -7.33 -10.95 -4.92
C LEU A 250 -8.26 -12.03 -4.36
N PRO A 251 -8.20 -13.31 -4.78
CA PRO A 251 -9.09 -14.34 -4.22
C PRO A 251 -8.94 -14.49 -2.70
N ARG A 252 -7.72 -14.28 -2.19
CA ARG A 252 -7.41 -14.31 -0.76
C ARG A 252 -7.98 -13.09 -0.05
N PHE A 253 -7.80 -11.91 -0.61
CA PHE A 253 -8.34 -10.67 -0.06
C PHE A 253 -9.87 -10.67 -0.06
N THR A 254 -10.52 -11.10 -1.14
CA THR A 254 -11.98 -11.16 -1.20
C THR A 254 -12.56 -12.15 -0.19
N SER A 255 -11.93 -13.31 0.01
CA SER A 255 -12.30 -14.25 1.08
C SER A 255 -12.10 -13.66 2.46
N PHE A 256 -11.00 -12.92 2.66
CA PHE A 256 -10.71 -12.21 3.91
C PHE A 256 -11.81 -11.19 4.23
N CYS A 257 -12.30 -10.43 3.24
CA CYS A 257 -13.40 -9.48 3.45
C CYS A 257 -14.67 -10.14 4.03
N LEU A 258 -14.96 -11.38 3.64
CA LEU A 258 -16.14 -12.12 4.12
C LEU A 258 -16.04 -12.53 5.60
N LEU A 259 -14.86 -12.49 6.21
CA LEU A 259 -14.65 -12.82 7.62
C LEU A 259 -14.99 -11.64 8.56
N PHE A 260 -15.18 -10.44 8.03
CA PHE A 260 -15.43 -9.22 8.80
C PHE A 260 -16.90 -8.80 8.76
N PRO A 261 -17.34 -8.01 9.75
CA PRO A 261 -18.67 -7.38 9.75
C PRO A 261 -18.97 -6.66 8.44
N GLU A 262 -20.25 -6.65 8.06
CA GLU A 262 -20.66 -6.22 6.73
C GLU A 262 -20.30 -4.79 6.38
N ASP A 263 -20.33 -3.94 7.39
CA ASP A 263 -20.05 -2.52 7.33
C ASP A 263 -18.56 -2.17 7.44
N ALA A 264 -17.66 -3.17 7.54
CA ALA A 264 -16.22 -2.93 7.60
C ALA A 264 -15.72 -2.30 6.28
N PRO A 265 -15.19 -1.07 6.29
CA PRO A 265 -14.72 -0.41 5.07
C PRO A 265 -13.57 -1.15 4.38
N THR A 266 -13.57 -1.15 3.05
CA THR A 266 -12.55 -1.86 2.24
C THR A 266 -11.12 -1.39 2.56
N HIS A 267 -10.90 -0.09 2.74
CA HIS A 267 -9.57 0.45 3.07
C HIS A 267 -9.03 -0.08 4.41
N LEU A 268 -9.91 -0.26 5.41
CA LEU A 268 -9.54 -0.82 6.70
C LEU A 268 -9.17 -2.31 6.57
N LEU A 269 -9.91 -3.03 5.74
CA LEU A 269 -9.63 -4.43 5.43
C LEU A 269 -8.31 -4.59 4.69
N LEU A 270 -8.01 -3.73 3.71
CA LEU A 270 -6.70 -3.69 3.04
C LEU A 270 -5.56 -3.46 4.03
N SER A 271 -5.73 -2.51 4.96
CA SER A 271 -4.74 -2.22 6.01
C SER A 271 -4.49 -3.44 6.92
N LYS A 272 -5.55 -4.16 7.32
CA LYS A 272 -5.41 -5.40 8.11
C LYS A 272 -4.80 -6.54 7.29
N PHE A 273 -5.15 -6.64 6.01
CA PHE A 273 -4.67 -7.69 5.12
C PHE A 273 -3.16 -7.59 4.90
N ARG A 274 -2.64 -6.38 4.62
CA ARG A 274 -1.18 -6.16 4.49
C ARG A 274 -0.43 -6.52 5.78
N LEU A 275 -0.98 -6.17 6.94
CA LEU A 275 -0.37 -6.45 8.25
C LEU A 275 -0.21 -7.96 8.47
N LEU A 276 -1.26 -8.73 8.17
CA LEU A 276 -1.24 -10.19 8.27
C LEU A 276 -0.25 -10.85 7.30
N LEU A 277 0.07 -10.19 6.19
CA LEU A 277 1.05 -10.64 5.22
C LEU A 277 2.45 -10.02 5.43
N ALA A 278 2.71 -9.54 6.66
CA ALA A 278 3.99 -8.99 7.11
C ALA A 278 4.45 -7.71 6.41
N GLN A 279 3.53 -6.97 5.78
CA GLN A 279 3.75 -5.57 5.41
C GLN A 279 3.15 -4.70 6.53
N THR A 280 3.95 -4.47 7.58
CA THR A 280 3.55 -3.71 8.79
C THR A 280 3.44 -2.21 8.52
N VAL A 281 4.29 -1.69 7.63
CA VAL A 281 4.34 -0.27 7.27
C VAL A 281 3.71 -0.04 5.88
N PRO A 282 2.85 1.00 5.72
CA PRO A 282 2.34 1.39 4.41
C PRO A 282 3.45 1.76 3.42
N ILE A 283 3.31 1.36 2.16
CA ILE A 283 4.14 1.83 1.05
C ILE A 283 3.31 2.84 0.27
N ARG A 284 3.41 4.12 0.65
CA ARG A 284 2.68 5.23 0.00
C ARG A 284 3.65 6.18 -0.69
N PHE A 285 3.42 6.43 -1.98
CA PHE A 285 4.26 7.34 -2.76
C PHE A 285 3.98 8.81 -2.38
N GLY A 286 5.00 9.66 -2.52
CA GLY A 286 4.91 11.06 -2.08
C GLY A 286 4.07 11.95 -3.00
N VAL A 287 3.92 11.57 -4.28
CA VAL A 287 3.05 12.26 -5.25
C VAL A 287 1.85 11.37 -5.55
N SER A 288 0.65 11.90 -5.31
CA SER A 288 -0.60 11.21 -5.61
C SER A 288 -0.85 11.20 -7.12
N LEU A 289 -1.18 10.01 -7.66
CA LEU A 289 -1.60 9.84 -9.06
C LEU A 289 -3.11 9.97 -9.22
N PHE A 290 -3.84 9.98 -8.11
CA PHE A 290 -5.30 9.93 -8.09
C PHE A 290 -5.81 10.97 -7.11
N HIS A 291 -6.77 11.78 -7.56
CA HIS A 291 -7.36 12.86 -6.78
C HIS A 291 -8.88 12.73 -6.79
N HIS A 292 -9.56 13.21 -5.76
CA HIS A 292 -11.01 13.15 -5.70
C HIS A 292 -11.65 14.14 -6.69
N MET A 293 -12.73 13.74 -7.37
CA MET A 293 -13.52 14.63 -8.22
C MET A 293 -14.79 15.12 -7.53
N GLY A 294 -15.00 16.43 -7.58
CA GLY A 294 -16.22 17.04 -7.09
C GLY A 294 -16.34 17.02 -5.57
N ASN A 295 -17.46 17.56 -5.08
CA ASN A 295 -17.79 17.53 -3.66
C ASN A 295 -18.52 16.24 -3.34
N ARG A 296 -18.03 15.51 -2.35
CA ARG A 296 -18.71 14.34 -1.81
C ARG A 296 -20.02 14.75 -1.18
N SER A 297 -20.97 13.82 -1.14
CA SER A 297 -22.16 14.06 -0.34
C SER A 297 -21.76 14.14 1.14
N GLN A 298 -22.45 14.97 1.93
CA GLN A 298 -22.22 15.04 3.38
C GLN A 298 -22.30 13.65 4.04
N LEU A 299 -23.11 12.76 3.47
CA LEU A 299 -23.22 11.38 3.91
C LEU A 299 -21.94 10.58 3.59
N GLU A 300 -21.43 10.65 2.37
CA GLU A 300 -20.17 9.98 2.01
C GLU A 300 -18.99 10.46 2.86
N ASP A 301 -18.88 11.76 3.11
CA ASP A 301 -17.83 12.31 3.97
C ASP A 301 -17.94 11.80 5.41
N ALA A 302 -19.16 11.72 5.95
CA ALA A 302 -19.39 11.15 7.27
C ALA A 302 -19.10 9.64 7.31
N CYS A 303 -19.43 8.91 6.24
CA CYS A 303 -19.33 7.44 6.21
C CYS A 303 -17.93 6.94 5.85
N PHE A 304 -17.18 7.67 5.03
CA PHE A 304 -15.78 7.38 4.72
C PHE A 304 -14.98 8.68 4.86
N PRO A 305 -14.55 9.04 6.07
CA PRO A 305 -13.63 10.14 6.24
C PRO A 305 -12.34 9.82 5.51
N VAL A 306 -11.92 10.72 4.62
CA VAL A 306 -10.72 10.54 3.81
C VAL A 306 -9.61 11.44 4.36
N GLU A 307 -8.39 10.92 4.44
CA GLU A 307 -7.22 11.76 4.68
C GLU A 307 -7.00 12.64 3.46
N GLU A 308 -7.10 13.96 3.62
CA GLU A 308 -6.70 14.88 2.56
C GLU A 308 -5.22 14.66 2.20
N ASP A 309 -4.91 14.75 0.90
CA ASP A 309 -3.53 14.71 0.45
C ASP A 309 -2.76 15.84 1.15
N ARG A 310 -1.78 15.48 2.01
CA ARG A 310 -0.93 16.49 2.64
C ARG A 310 -0.18 17.24 1.55
N VAL A 311 -0.40 18.55 1.46
CA VAL A 311 0.40 19.42 0.61
C VAL A 311 1.74 19.62 1.29
N PHE A 312 2.77 19.00 0.73
CA PHE A 312 4.15 19.23 1.18
C PHE A 312 4.68 20.52 0.59
N GLY A 313 5.15 21.41 1.46
CA GLY A 313 5.90 22.60 1.05
C GLY A 313 7.31 22.25 0.58
N GLU A 314 8.22 23.22 0.72
CA GLU A 314 9.64 22.98 0.49
C GLU A 314 10.20 21.94 1.48
N ALA A 315 11.27 21.27 1.11
CA ALA A 315 11.91 20.29 1.97
C ALA A 315 12.61 20.99 3.15
N ASP A 316 12.59 20.36 4.32
CA ASP A 316 13.18 20.92 5.53
C ASP A 316 14.70 20.70 5.57
N ASN A 317 15.14 19.51 5.13
CA ASN A 317 16.53 19.06 5.15
C ASN A 317 17.27 19.44 6.45
N PRO A 318 16.88 18.85 7.61
CA PRO A 318 17.52 19.12 8.90
C PRO A 318 19.04 18.93 8.86
N ALA A 319 19.76 19.61 9.75
CA ALA A 319 21.22 19.59 9.79
C ALA A 319 21.78 18.15 9.84
N ALA A 320 22.74 17.87 8.96
CA ALA A 320 23.25 16.54 8.73
C ALA A 320 24.63 16.56 8.07
N VAL A 321 25.41 15.50 8.29
CA VAL A 321 26.67 15.24 7.60
C VAL A 321 26.46 14.13 6.56
N VAL A 322 26.95 14.35 5.34
CA VAL A 322 26.87 13.34 4.27
C VAL A 322 28.21 12.62 4.11
N HIS A 323 28.16 11.29 4.20
CA HIS A 323 29.28 10.40 3.95
C HIS A 323 29.04 9.56 2.70
N THR A 324 30.12 9.18 2.01
CA THR A 324 30.05 8.25 0.89
C THR A 324 31.36 7.47 0.78
N ASP A 325 31.28 6.24 0.30
CA ASP A 325 32.42 5.40 -0.06
C ASP A 325 32.71 5.42 -1.59
N MET A 326 31.90 6.16 -2.35
CA MET A 326 32.07 6.36 -3.79
C MET A 326 33.27 7.26 -4.09
N LEU A 327 33.81 7.11 -5.31
CA LEU A 327 34.97 7.88 -5.75
C LEU A 327 34.61 9.36 -5.94
N SER A 328 34.91 10.17 -4.93
CA SER A 328 34.72 11.61 -4.98
C SER A 328 35.77 12.28 -5.87
N LEU A 329 35.33 13.05 -6.86
CA LEU A 329 36.21 13.90 -7.65
C LEU A 329 36.64 15.11 -6.81
N VAL A 330 37.93 15.48 -6.92
CA VAL A 330 38.53 16.54 -6.09
C VAL A 330 37.72 17.83 -6.24
N HIS A 331 37.36 18.44 -5.11
CA HIS A 331 36.59 19.70 -4.96
C HIS A 331 35.07 19.60 -4.86
N ILE A 332 34.45 18.42 -4.91
CA ILE A 332 32.99 18.30 -4.77
C ILE A 332 32.67 17.37 -3.61
N GLY A 333 32.15 17.98 -2.53
CA GLY A 333 31.77 17.25 -1.33
C GLY A 333 30.46 16.50 -1.54
N PRO A 334 30.28 15.31 -0.93
CA PRO A 334 29.01 14.59 -0.93
C PRO A 334 27.87 15.38 -0.28
N GLN A 335 28.20 16.40 0.53
CA GLN A 335 27.23 17.30 1.15
C GLN A 335 26.31 17.98 0.13
N TYR A 336 26.76 18.20 -1.11
CA TYR A 336 25.94 18.78 -2.19
C TYR A 336 24.81 17.87 -2.68
N ALA A 337 24.82 16.58 -2.34
CA ALA A 337 23.68 15.71 -2.57
C ALA A 337 22.49 16.06 -1.66
N TYR A 338 22.72 16.73 -0.52
CA TYR A 338 21.70 16.96 0.50
C TYR A 338 21.40 18.46 0.73
N VAL A 339 22.36 19.36 0.51
CA VAL A 339 22.09 20.80 0.65
C VAL A 339 21.09 21.23 -0.43
N LEU A 340 20.08 21.99 -0.02
CA LEU A 340 19.05 22.51 -0.92
C LEU A 340 19.59 23.70 -1.75
N ASN A 341 20.44 23.41 -2.73
CA ASN A 341 20.99 24.39 -3.66
C ASN A 341 20.96 23.87 -5.11
N GLU A 342 21.55 24.63 -6.03
CA GLU A 342 21.68 24.24 -7.45
C GLU A 342 22.89 23.33 -7.74
N GLU A 343 23.74 23.10 -6.73
CA GLU A 343 24.88 22.20 -6.84
C GLU A 343 24.44 20.75 -6.66
N TYR A 344 25.28 19.81 -7.07
CA TYR A 344 24.98 18.38 -7.04
C TYR A 344 26.26 17.58 -6.80
N TYR A 345 26.10 16.38 -6.25
CA TYR A 345 27.21 15.44 -6.14
C TYR A 345 27.31 14.58 -7.40
N PHE A 346 28.52 14.32 -7.86
CA PHE A 346 28.76 13.36 -8.93
C PHE A 346 29.93 12.45 -8.60
N THR A 347 29.83 11.23 -9.11
CA THR A 347 30.86 10.19 -8.99
C THR A 347 31.00 9.45 -10.31
N LEU A 348 32.15 8.80 -10.47
CA LEU A 348 32.44 7.90 -11.57
C LEU A 348 32.20 6.45 -11.17
N ASP A 349 31.67 5.68 -12.10
CA ASP A 349 31.60 4.22 -12.09
C ASP A 349 31.26 3.61 -10.72
N PRO A 350 30.08 3.92 -10.15
CA PRO A 350 29.68 3.36 -8.86
C PRO A 350 29.58 1.83 -8.97
N VAL A 351 30.06 1.17 -7.93
CA VAL A 351 30.11 -0.29 -7.82
C VAL A 351 28.99 -0.76 -6.89
N GLU A 352 28.49 -1.98 -7.12
CA GLU A 352 27.57 -2.65 -6.21
C GLU A 352 28.06 -2.59 -4.76
N GLY A 353 27.17 -2.20 -3.85
CA GLY A 353 27.47 -2.02 -2.44
C GLY A 353 27.92 -0.62 -2.06
N ASN A 354 28.29 0.24 -3.02
CA ASN A 354 28.57 1.64 -2.73
C ASN A 354 27.33 2.35 -2.18
N HIS A 355 27.58 3.34 -1.32
CA HIS A 355 26.52 4.10 -0.67
C HIS A 355 26.86 5.57 -0.48
N LEU A 356 25.81 6.37 -0.37
CA LEU A 356 25.84 7.72 0.15
C LEU A 356 24.86 7.78 1.32
N THR A 357 25.35 8.15 2.48
CA THR A 357 24.60 8.17 3.74
C THR A 357 24.53 9.59 4.29
N VAL A 358 23.32 10.10 4.43
CA VAL A 358 23.01 11.31 5.20
C VAL A 358 22.85 10.89 6.65
N ILE A 359 23.61 11.51 7.56
CA ILE A 359 23.56 11.27 9.00
C ILE A 359 23.06 12.56 9.65
N LEU A 360 21.86 12.52 10.21
CA LEU A 360 21.22 13.66 10.84
C LEU A 360 21.90 13.98 12.18
N ASP A 361 22.13 15.26 12.47
CA ASP A 361 22.81 15.72 13.69
C ASP A 361 21.99 15.40 14.95
N SER A 362 20.67 15.32 14.81
CA SER A 362 19.74 14.85 15.82
C SER A 362 18.70 13.91 15.19
N PRO A 363 18.14 12.95 15.95
CA PRO A 363 17.08 12.09 15.43
C PRO A 363 15.84 12.90 15.02
N GLN A 364 15.25 12.55 13.89
CA GLN A 364 14.14 13.30 13.27
C GLN A 364 12.93 12.40 13.04
N ARG A 365 11.74 12.98 13.16
CA ARG A 365 10.48 12.36 12.72
C ARG A 365 10.21 12.75 11.27
N VAL A 366 10.82 12.01 10.36
CA VAL A 366 10.68 12.21 8.90
C VAL A 366 9.33 11.68 8.42
N ASN A 367 8.63 12.42 7.56
CA ASN A 367 7.34 12.01 6.98
C ASN A 367 7.39 11.78 5.45
N ARG A 368 8.45 12.22 4.78
CA ARG A 368 8.69 11.99 3.34
C ARG A 368 10.18 12.09 3.04
N VAL A 369 10.65 11.22 2.14
CA VAL A 369 11.99 11.28 1.57
C VAL A 369 11.87 11.23 0.05
N ALA A 370 12.58 12.12 -0.64
CA ALA A 370 12.74 12.05 -2.07
C ALA A 370 14.23 12.04 -2.45
N VAL A 371 14.63 11.13 -3.32
CA VAL A 371 15.98 11.03 -3.86
C VAL A 371 15.91 11.20 -5.36
N LEU A 372 16.67 12.17 -5.87
CA LEU A 372 16.70 12.54 -7.28
C LEU A 372 18.10 12.28 -7.84
N THR A 373 18.20 11.46 -8.88
CA THR A 373 19.46 11.21 -9.60
C THR A 373 19.34 11.51 -11.08
N GLY A 374 20.47 11.80 -11.71
CA GLY A 374 20.58 12.16 -13.11
C GLY A 374 20.11 13.58 -13.44
N THR A 375 20.19 13.92 -14.72
CA THR A 375 19.85 15.25 -15.23
C THR A 375 18.35 15.41 -15.52
N SER A 376 17.83 16.63 -15.37
CA SER A 376 16.40 16.94 -15.52
C SER A 376 15.84 16.72 -16.93
N GLU A 377 16.65 16.86 -17.99
CA GLU A 377 16.15 16.90 -19.37
C GLU A 377 16.03 15.52 -20.03
N GLN A 378 16.86 14.55 -19.63
CA GLN A 378 16.94 13.22 -20.28
C GLN A 378 17.21 12.06 -19.31
N GLY A 379 17.38 12.32 -18.01
CA GLY A 379 17.74 11.28 -17.04
C GLY A 379 19.13 10.67 -17.30
N LEU A 380 20.02 11.42 -17.96
CA LEU A 380 21.42 11.02 -18.12
C LEU A 380 22.08 10.95 -16.74
N TYR A 381 23.00 10.00 -16.55
CA TYR A 381 23.74 9.81 -15.29
C TYR A 381 22.88 9.49 -14.07
N ARG A 382 21.68 8.93 -14.30
CA ARG A 382 20.85 8.40 -13.23
C ARG A 382 21.46 7.13 -12.65
N LEU A 383 21.12 6.83 -11.40
CA LEU A 383 21.38 5.53 -10.82
C LEU A 383 20.39 4.52 -11.40
N HIS A 384 20.87 3.47 -12.06
CA HIS A 384 20.00 2.47 -12.70
C HIS A 384 19.36 1.52 -11.69
N GLN A 385 20.16 1.01 -10.74
CA GLN A 385 19.72 0.09 -9.70
C GLN A 385 20.20 0.62 -8.35
N GLY A 386 19.26 1.13 -7.58
CA GLY A 386 19.54 1.62 -6.24
C GLY A 386 18.30 1.55 -5.37
N GLN A 387 18.51 1.67 -4.06
CA GLN A 387 17.42 1.72 -3.09
C GLN A 387 17.76 2.66 -1.95
N VAL A 388 16.72 3.14 -1.27
CA VAL A 388 16.84 4.01 -0.11
C VAL A 388 16.53 3.22 1.14
N LEU A 389 17.43 3.28 2.11
CA LEU A 389 17.31 2.67 3.42
C LEU A 389 17.22 3.77 4.49
N LEU A 390 16.36 3.55 5.48
CA LEU A 390 16.22 4.41 6.66
C LEU A 390 16.90 3.76 7.84
N GLY A 391 17.78 4.48 8.50
CA GLY A 391 18.59 3.98 9.60
C GLY A 391 18.24 4.58 10.95
N SER A 392 18.30 3.75 11.99
CA SER A 392 18.23 4.12 13.41
C SER A 392 19.49 3.65 14.15
N GLU A 393 19.72 4.20 15.34
CA GLU A 393 20.88 3.87 16.20
C GLU A 393 22.23 4.23 15.52
N PRO A 394 22.66 5.51 15.54
CA PRO A 394 23.90 5.94 14.89
C PRO A 394 25.13 5.22 15.48
N ILE A 395 26.02 4.73 14.63
CA ILE A 395 27.25 4.05 15.03
C ILE A 395 28.41 5.05 15.07
N GLY A 396 28.54 5.82 16.16
CA GLY A 396 29.72 6.64 16.49
C GLY A 396 30.47 7.24 15.29
N ASP A 397 31.79 7.04 15.23
CA ASP A 397 32.67 7.57 14.16
C ASP A 397 32.57 6.81 12.81
N SER A 398 31.68 5.82 12.69
CA SER A 398 31.67 4.86 11.56
C SER A 398 30.91 5.36 10.33
N GLY A 399 30.31 6.56 10.39
CA GLY A 399 29.61 7.15 9.25
C GLY A 399 28.33 6.40 8.84
N GLY A 400 27.53 5.93 9.81
CA GLY A 400 26.27 5.22 9.53
C GLY A 400 25.44 4.84 10.77
N CYS A 401 24.46 3.96 10.56
CA CYS A 401 23.51 3.48 11.57
C CYS A 401 23.59 1.95 11.75
N ALA A 402 23.19 1.44 12.93
CA ALA A 402 23.28 0.02 13.26
C ALA A 402 22.16 -0.81 12.62
N ARG A 403 20.98 -0.20 12.47
CA ARG A 403 19.80 -0.86 11.92
C ARG A 403 19.30 -0.07 10.74
N TYR A 404 19.00 -0.77 9.66
CA TYR A 404 18.42 -0.19 8.45
C TYR A 404 17.16 -0.93 8.04
N THR A 405 16.16 -0.17 7.63
CA THR A 405 14.90 -0.65 7.05
C THR A 405 14.76 -0.11 5.64
N LEU A 406 14.30 -0.94 4.71
CA LEU A 406 14.07 -0.52 3.33
C LEU A 406 12.90 0.47 3.26
N LEU A 407 13.15 1.65 2.68
CA LEU A 407 12.08 2.55 2.26
C LEU A 407 11.52 2.09 0.90
N GLY A 408 12.39 1.97 -0.09
CA GLY A 408 12.01 1.52 -1.44
C GLY A 408 13.15 1.57 -2.46
N PRO A 409 12.97 0.93 -3.62
CA PRO A 409 13.89 1.01 -4.75
C PRO A 409 13.71 2.32 -5.53
N LEU A 410 14.73 2.71 -6.28
CA LEU A 410 14.63 3.81 -7.23
C LEU A 410 13.80 3.39 -8.46
N VAL A 411 12.83 4.22 -8.83
CA VAL A 411 12.03 4.10 -10.04
C VAL A 411 12.59 5.06 -11.08
N GLY A 412 13.23 4.50 -12.12
CA GLY A 412 13.85 5.31 -13.17
C GLY A 412 14.95 6.24 -12.66
N GLY A 413 15.60 5.89 -11.55
CA GLY A 413 16.65 6.68 -10.89
C GLY A 413 16.19 7.58 -9.76
N ASN A 414 14.89 7.63 -9.47
CA ASN A 414 14.36 8.51 -8.43
C ASN A 414 13.52 7.73 -7.41
N LEU A 415 13.42 8.23 -6.19
CA LEU A 415 12.45 7.77 -5.21
C LEU A 415 11.72 8.97 -4.63
N ASP A 416 10.43 8.81 -4.38
CA ASP A 416 9.62 9.79 -3.67
C ASP A 416 8.54 9.06 -2.88
N GLN A 417 8.75 8.92 -1.57
CA GLN A 417 7.93 8.07 -0.73
C GLN A 417 7.67 8.70 0.63
N ARG A 418 6.46 8.51 1.14
CA ARG A 418 6.13 8.87 2.52
C ARG A 418 6.75 7.87 3.49
N VAL A 419 7.09 8.37 4.66
CA VAL A 419 7.66 7.57 5.75
C VAL A 419 6.60 7.42 6.83
N PHE A 420 6.35 6.17 7.20
CA PHE A 420 5.45 5.80 8.29
C PHE A 420 6.20 4.96 9.31
N TYR A 421 5.76 5.05 10.56
CA TYR A 421 6.34 4.33 11.68
C TYR A 421 5.34 3.30 12.19
N GLU A 422 5.84 2.21 12.77
CA GLU A 422 4.99 1.23 13.44
C GLU A 422 4.32 1.87 14.67
N GLU A 423 3.12 1.40 14.99
CA GLU A 423 2.33 1.95 16.11
C GLU A 423 3.08 1.73 17.44
N GLY A 424 3.35 2.81 18.17
CA GLY A 424 4.15 2.78 19.40
C GLY A 424 5.67 2.80 19.20
N ALA A 425 6.17 2.92 17.96
CA ALA A 425 7.59 3.11 17.72
C ALA A 425 8.05 4.49 18.25
N VAL A 426 9.06 4.45 19.12
CA VAL A 426 9.78 5.64 19.62
C VAL A 426 11.05 5.90 18.81
N GLU A 427 11.45 4.95 17.95
CA GLU A 427 12.64 5.06 17.12
C GLU A 427 12.49 6.22 16.12
N GLN A 428 13.25 7.28 16.37
CA GLN A 428 13.41 8.40 15.45
C GLN A 428 14.52 8.10 14.44
N LEU A 429 14.34 8.59 13.23
CA LEU A 429 15.24 8.33 12.12
C LEU A 429 16.53 9.12 12.29
N THR A 430 17.68 8.49 12.08
CA THR A 430 19.00 9.15 12.18
C THR A 430 19.78 9.09 10.89
N CYS A 431 19.63 8.05 10.08
CA CYS A 431 20.34 7.93 8.80
C CYS A 431 19.39 7.77 7.62
N ILE A 432 19.78 8.30 6.46
CA ILE A 432 19.17 8.03 5.17
C ILE A 432 20.28 7.58 4.23
N GLN A 433 20.22 6.33 3.76
CA GLN A 433 21.25 5.75 2.92
C GLN A 433 20.71 5.46 1.52
N LEU A 434 21.33 6.05 0.51
CA LEU A 434 21.20 5.62 -0.87
C LEU A 434 22.24 4.52 -1.13
N LEU A 435 21.77 3.32 -1.46
CA LEU A 435 22.60 2.15 -1.74
C LEU A 435 22.57 1.81 -3.24
N VAL A 436 23.74 1.55 -3.82
CA VAL A 436 23.91 1.05 -5.19
C VAL A 436 23.77 -0.46 -5.19
N LEU A 437 22.84 -0.98 -5.99
CA LEU A 437 22.54 -2.41 -6.06
C LEU A 437 23.21 -3.12 -7.24
N GLU A 438 23.63 -2.38 -8.26
CA GLU A 438 24.34 -2.93 -9.42
C GLU A 438 25.38 -1.92 -9.89
N SER A 439 26.55 -2.42 -10.30
CA SER A 439 27.62 -1.57 -10.84
C SER A 439 27.21 -0.99 -12.18
N GLN A 440 27.58 0.26 -12.47
CA GLN A 440 27.36 0.88 -13.78
C GLN A 440 28.63 1.59 -14.28
N GLU A 441 29.01 1.34 -15.54
CA GLU A 441 30.16 1.99 -16.20
C GLU A 441 29.74 3.36 -16.78
N SER A 442 29.28 4.24 -15.89
CA SER A 442 28.86 5.58 -16.25
C SER A 442 28.92 6.51 -15.05
N TRP A 443 28.94 7.81 -15.33
CA TRP A 443 28.80 8.81 -14.29
C TRP A 443 27.45 8.64 -13.57
N LEU A 444 27.48 8.86 -12.26
CA LEU A 444 26.28 8.99 -11.44
C LEU A 444 26.22 10.43 -10.91
N LEU A 445 25.10 11.09 -11.15
CA LEU A 445 24.77 12.40 -10.61
C LEU A 445 23.68 12.22 -9.54
N ILE A 446 23.99 12.56 -8.30
CA ILE A 446 23.01 12.63 -7.21
C ILE A 446 22.62 14.09 -7.04
N LYS A 447 21.45 14.42 -7.56
CA LYS A 447 20.99 15.80 -7.67
C LYS A 447 20.61 16.33 -6.30
N GLN A 448 19.63 15.69 -5.66
CA GLN A 448 19.12 16.10 -4.36
C GLN A 448 18.54 14.92 -3.59
N ILE A 449 18.79 14.88 -2.29
CA ILE A 449 18.12 14.08 -1.29
C ILE A 449 17.32 15.06 -0.43
N LYS A 450 16.00 14.97 -0.49
CA LYS A 450 15.06 15.86 0.17
C LYS A 450 14.35 15.13 1.30
N VAL A 451 14.20 15.82 2.42
CA VAL A 451 13.64 15.29 3.66
C VAL A 451 12.64 16.29 4.21
N TRP A 452 11.45 15.79 4.54
CA TRP A 452 10.42 16.56 5.23
C TRP A 452 10.20 15.96 6.62
N THR A 453 10.09 16.80 7.63
CA THR A 453 9.91 16.43 9.04
C THR A 453 8.54 16.86 9.55
N GLU A 454 8.01 16.15 10.55
CA GLU A 454 6.87 16.66 11.31
C GLU A 454 7.38 17.64 12.37
N TYR A 455 6.91 18.89 12.31
CA TYR A 455 7.03 19.81 13.42
C TYR A 455 5.97 19.43 14.46
N GLU A 456 6.36 19.25 15.72
CA GLU A 456 5.37 19.29 16.80
C GLU A 456 4.80 20.71 16.81
N GLU A 457 3.52 20.87 16.44
CA GLU A 457 2.83 22.12 16.73
C GLU A 457 2.84 22.26 18.25
N GLU A 458 3.66 23.17 18.78
CA GLU A 458 3.54 23.61 20.17
C GLU A 458 2.12 24.13 20.32
N GLU A 459 1.27 23.38 21.02
CA GLU A 459 -0.06 23.85 21.42
C GLU A 459 0.15 25.16 22.20
N GLU A 460 -0.13 26.30 21.57
CA GLU A 460 -0.18 27.59 22.24
C GLU A 460 -1.29 27.50 23.31
N SER A 461 -0.85 27.28 24.56
CA SER A 461 -1.67 27.12 25.76
C SER A 461 -2.38 28.40 26.19
#